data_AF-A0A9E2AZP3-F1
#
_entry.id   AF-A0A9E2AZP3-F1
#
_cell.length_a   1.000
_cell.length_b   1.000
_cell.length_c   1.000
_cell.angle_alpha   90.00
_cell.angle_beta   90.00
_cell.angle_gamma   90.00
#
_symmetry.space_group_name_H-M   'P 1'
#
loop_
_entity.id
_entity.type
_entity.pdbx_description
1 polymer ?
#
loop_
_entity_poly.entity_id
_entity_poly.type
_entity_poly.pdbx_seq_one_letter_code
_entity_poly.pdbx_strand_id
1 'polypeptide(L)'
;LTNNADKKLDDMFNVINETGKGAIIFINQQAQSMNLLKRLSILKENQKVGEIVKAPRIDMDARDFGIGAQILHDLKIRKLILMSNSEQTKRVGMIGYGLEITDYINY
;
A
#
# COMPACT_ATOMS: atom_id res chain seq x y z
N LEU A 1 1.07 20.66 0.74
CA LEU A 1 1.84 19.83 1.70
C LEU A 1 1.01 18.66 2.22
N THR A 2 -0.29 18.83 2.41
CA THR A 2 -1.21 17.71 2.61
C THR A 2 -1.33 16.92 1.31
N ASN A 3 -0.86 15.68 1.37
CA ASN A 3 -1.07 14.66 0.37
C ASN A 3 -2.57 14.55 0.10
N ASN A 4 -2.97 14.14 -1.10
CA ASN A 4 -4.37 13.78 -1.43
C ASN A 4 -4.79 12.48 -0.72
N ALA A 5 -4.28 12.27 0.50
CA ALA A 5 -4.44 11.07 1.31
C ALA A 5 -5.89 10.92 1.76
N ASP A 6 -6.54 12.04 2.09
CA ASP A 6 -7.96 12.07 2.43
C ASP A 6 -8.79 11.53 1.25
N LYS A 7 -8.57 12.06 0.05
CA LYS A 7 -9.23 11.57 -1.17
C LYS A 7 -8.98 10.08 -1.42
N LYS A 8 -7.74 9.62 -1.27
CA LYS A 8 -7.41 8.19 -1.46
C LYS A 8 -8.07 7.29 -0.43
N LEU A 9 -8.15 7.74 0.83
CA LEU A 9 -8.85 7.02 1.88
C LEU A 9 -10.35 6.97 1.57
N ASP A 10 -10.93 8.11 1.17
CA ASP A 10 -12.33 8.18 0.75
C ASP A 10 -12.62 7.21 -0.40
N ASP A 11 -11.77 7.18 -1.44
CA ASP A 11 -11.88 6.25 -2.57
C ASP A 11 -11.82 4.78 -2.10
N MET A 12 -10.91 4.44 -1.18
CA MET A 12 -10.83 3.09 -0.58
C MET A 12 -12.10 2.73 0.21
N PHE A 13 -12.59 3.65 1.04
CA PHE A 13 -13.80 3.42 1.84
C PHE A 13 -15.05 3.33 0.97
N ASN A 14 -15.13 4.12 -0.11
CA ASN A 14 -16.24 4.06 -1.07
C ASN A 14 -16.34 2.66 -1.71
N VAL A 15 -15.23 2.11 -2.20
CA VAL A 15 -15.25 0.76 -2.80
C VAL A 15 -15.66 -0.30 -1.76
N ILE A 16 -15.19 -0.20 -0.52
CA ILE A 16 -15.59 -1.14 0.54
C ILE A 16 -17.07 -1.01 0.87
N ASN A 17 -17.59 0.22 0.94
CA ASN A 17 -19.01 0.49 1.19
C ASN A 17 -19.90 -0.03 0.07
N GLU A 18 -19.52 0.17 -1.20
CA GLU A 18 -20.23 -0.36 -2.37
C GLU A 18 -20.26 -1.90 -2.39
N THR A 19 -19.14 -2.53 -1.98
CA THR A 19 -19.03 -4.00 -1.92
C THR A 19 -19.74 -4.59 -0.69
N GLY A 20 -20.02 -3.76 0.32
CA GLY A 20 -20.69 -4.14 1.58
C GLY A 20 -19.83 -4.97 2.54
N LYS A 21 -18.59 -5.32 2.16
CA LYS A 21 -17.62 -6.06 3.00
C LYS A 21 -16.20 -5.82 2.50
N GLY A 22 -15.26 -5.72 3.43
CA GLY A 22 -13.85 -5.55 3.12
C GLY A 22 -13.00 -5.43 4.38
N ALA A 23 -11.68 -5.48 4.22
CA ALA A 23 -10.72 -5.25 5.29
C ALA A 23 -9.59 -4.37 4.77
N ILE A 24 -9.19 -3.38 5.56
CA ILE A 24 -7.99 -2.57 5.30
C ILE A 24 -6.94 -2.98 6.32
N ILE A 25 -5.77 -3.41 5.82
CA ILE A 25 -4.64 -3.75 6.67
C ILE A 25 -3.60 -2.65 6.56
N PHE A 26 -3.38 -1.95 7.68
CA PHE A 26 -2.29 -0.99 7.81
C PHE A 26 -1.08 -1.69 8.40
N ILE A 27 -0.04 -1.84 7.58
CA ILE A 27 1.24 -2.39 8.03
C ILE A 27 2.12 -1.22 8.42
N ASN A 28 2.50 -1.18 9.70
CA ASN A 28 3.48 -0.23 10.18
C ASN A 28 4.86 -0.64 9.65
N GLN A 29 5.22 -0.11 8.49
CA GLN A 29 6.55 -0.30 7.93
C GLN A 29 7.56 0.33 8.88
N GLN A 30 8.48 -0.47 9.41
CA GLN A 30 9.58 0.08 10.19
C GLN A 30 10.38 1.03 9.30
N ALA A 31 10.25 2.33 9.56
CA ALA A 31 11.04 3.34 8.89
C ALA A 31 12.51 3.15 9.26
N GLN A 32 13.27 2.46 8.41
CA GLN A 32 14.72 2.43 8.55
C GLN A 32 15.21 3.89 8.47
N SER A 33 16.03 4.32 9.43
CA SER A 33 16.59 5.67 9.49
C SER A 33 17.25 6.10 8.16
N MET A 34 17.85 5.14 7.44
CA MET A 34 18.40 5.33 6.09
C MET A 34 17.35 5.74 5.04
N ASN A 35 16.13 5.22 5.13
CA ASN A 35 15.04 5.59 4.23
C ASN A 35 14.61 7.04 4.44
N LEU A 36 14.59 7.52 5.70
CA LEU A 36 14.27 8.92 5.99
C LEU A 36 15.33 9.87 5.40
N LEU A 37 16.61 9.58 5.63
CA LEU A 37 17.71 10.40 5.10
C LEU A 37 17.71 10.43 3.57
N LYS A 38 17.53 9.28 2.91
CA LYS A 38 17.43 9.21 1.45
C LYS A 38 16.28 10.07 0.91
N ARG A 39 15.12 10.06 1.57
CA ARG A 39 13.97 10.89 1.18
C ARG A 39 14.25 12.38 1.35
N LEU A 40 14.92 12.77 2.44
CA LEU A 40 15.34 14.17 2.66
C LEU A 40 16.35 14.61 1.58
N SER A 41 17.30 13.76 1.22
CA SER A 41 18.25 14.05 0.13
C SER A 41 17.54 14.24 -1.21
N ILE A 42 16.63 13.34 -1.58
CA ILE A 42 15.85 13.45 -2.83
C ILE A 42 14.99 14.72 -2.83
N LEU A 43 14.35 15.04 -1.70
CA LEU A 43 13.57 16.27 -1.57
C LEU A 43 14.43 17.52 -1.78
N LYS A 44 15.63 17.54 -1.19
CA LYS A 44 16.58 18.63 -1.33
C LYS A 44 17.10 18.78 -2.76
N GLU A 45 17.45 17.66 -3.41
CA GLU A 45 17.97 17.65 -4.79
C GLU A 45 16.94 18.13 -5.81
N ASN A 46 15.67 17.77 -5.62
CA ASN A 46 14.62 18.12 -6.56
C ASN A 46 14.02 19.52 -6.30
N GLN A 47 14.39 20.17 -5.20
CA GLN A 47 13.79 21.45 -4.79
C GLN A 47 14.13 22.56 -5.79
N LYS A 48 13.11 23.05 -6.50
CA LYS A 48 13.21 24.23 -7.37
C LYS A 48 12.44 25.39 -6.77
N VAL A 49 12.96 26.60 -6.94
CA VAL A 49 12.31 27.84 -6.45
C VAL A 49 10.96 27.98 -7.15
N GLY A 50 9.88 27.96 -6.36
CA GLY A 50 8.50 28.08 -6.86
C GLY A 50 7.78 26.76 -7.15
N GLU A 51 8.45 25.60 -7.06
CA GLU A 51 7.82 24.29 -7.28
C GLU A 51 7.70 23.47 -5.98
N ILE A 52 6.53 22.85 -5.78
CA ILE A 52 6.31 21.90 -4.68
C ILE A 52 6.73 20.51 -5.15
N VAL A 53 7.90 20.07 -4.71
CA VAL A 53 8.38 18.70 -4.94
C VAL A 53 7.68 17.73 -4.00
N LYS A 54 7.14 16.65 -4.55
CA LYS A 54 6.53 15.57 -3.76
C LYS A 54 7.61 14.62 -3.28
N ALA A 55 7.55 14.25 -2.01
CA ALA A 55 8.42 13.20 -1.47
C ALA A 55 8.17 11.88 -2.21
N PRO A 56 9.23 11.09 -2.48
CA PRO A 56 9.06 9.77 -3.09
C PRO A 56 8.23 8.85 -2.18
N ARG A 57 7.52 7.92 -2.82
CA ARG A 57 6.71 6.88 -2.14
C ARG A 57 7.63 5.96 -1.34
N ILE A 58 7.10 5.37 -0.28
CA ILE A 58 7.75 4.28 0.43
C ILE A 58 7.24 3.00 -0.20
N ASP A 59 8.14 2.23 -0.79
CA ASP A 59 7.80 0.94 -1.37
C ASP A 59 7.71 -0.11 -0.27
N MET A 60 6.66 -0.93 -0.30
CA MET A 60 6.54 -2.10 0.56
C MET A 60 7.58 -3.15 0.16
N ASP A 61 8.19 -3.78 1.15
CA ASP A 61 9.09 -4.91 0.90
C ASP A 61 8.37 -6.26 0.99
N ALA A 62 9.05 -7.34 0.62
CA ALA A 62 8.50 -8.69 0.68
C ALA A 62 8.09 -9.14 2.11
N ARG A 63 8.72 -8.57 3.14
CA ARG A 63 8.42 -8.87 4.54
C ARG A 63 7.08 -8.25 4.93
N ASP A 64 6.84 -7.01 4.55
CA ASP A 64 5.55 -6.34 4.76
C ASP A 64 4.42 -7.16 4.13
N PHE A 65 4.60 -7.64 2.89
CA PHE A 65 3.61 -8.51 2.26
C PHE A 65 3.41 -9.84 3.00
N GLY A 66 4.48 -10.46 3.49
CA GLY A 66 4.38 -11.68 4.30
C GLY A 66 3.58 -11.48 5.59
N ILE A 67 3.80 -10.36 6.28
CA ILE A 67 3.04 -9.99 7.48
C ILE A 67 1.56 -9.80 7.12
N GLY A 68 1.26 -9.06 6.05
CA GLY A 68 -0.12 -8.87 5.59
C GLY A 68 -0.81 -10.19 5.24
N ALA A 69 -0.08 -11.12 4.62
CA ALA A 69 -0.60 -12.43 4.27
C ALA A 69 -0.89 -13.30 5.52
N GLN A 70 -0.01 -13.27 6.52
CA GLN A 70 -0.24 -13.97 7.80
C GLN A 70 -1.46 -13.42 8.53
N ILE A 71 -1.61 -12.10 8.59
CA ILE A 71 -2.79 -11.46 9.19
C ILE A 71 -4.08 -11.92 8.51
N LEU A 72 -4.11 -11.92 7.17
CA LEU A 72 -5.28 -12.40 6.40
C LEU A 72 -5.59 -13.88 6.67
N HIS A 73 -4.55 -14.72 6.71
CA HIS A 73 -4.68 -16.14 7.02
C HIS A 73 -5.29 -16.36 8.42
N ASP A 74 -4.81 -15.65 9.43
CA ASP A 74 -5.28 -15.75 10.81
C ASP A 74 -6.72 -15.25 10.97
N LEU A 75 -7.10 -14.23 10.19
CA LEU A 75 -8.48 -13.76 10.05
C LEU A 75 -9.37 -14.69 9.22
N LYS A 76 -8.84 -15.82 8.74
CA LYS A 76 -9.50 -16.81 7.87
C LYS A 76 -9.97 -16.25 6.53
N ILE A 77 -9.38 -15.15 6.07
CA ILE A 77 -9.63 -14.57 4.75
C ILE A 77 -8.71 -15.29 3.77
N ARG A 78 -9.26 -16.18 2.93
CA ARG A 78 -8.48 -17.00 1.99
C ARG A 78 -8.68 -16.63 0.53
N LYS A 79 -9.88 -16.19 0.16
CA LYS A 79 -10.22 -15.70 -1.18
C LYS A 79 -10.54 -14.23 -1.09
N LEU A 80 -9.84 -13.41 -1.85
CA LEU A 80 -9.98 -11.96 -1.76
C LEU A 80 -9.90 -11.28 -3.13
N ILE A 81 -10.60 -10.16 -3.24
CA ILE A 81 -10.42 -9.20 -4.32
C ILE A 81 -9.39 -8.19 -3.84
N LEU A 82 -8.32 -8.01 -4.60
CA LEU A 82 -7.21 -7.17 -4.20
C LEU A 82 -7.40 -5.75 -4.73
N MET A 83 -7.53 -4.80 -3.81
CA MET A 83 -7.58 -3.38 -4.11
C MET A 83 -6.15 -2.79 -4.17
N SER A 84 -5.80 -2.10 -5.26
CA SER A 84 -4.43 -1.56 -5.48
C SER A 84 -4.46 -0.25 -6.29
N ASN A 85 -3.57 0.71 -5.97
CA ASN A 85 -3.40 1.96 -6.74
C ASN A 85 -2.03 2.04 -7.45
N SER A 86 -1.39 0.90 -7.64
CA SER A 86 -0.13 0.72 -8.35
C SER A 86 -0.28 -0.36 -9.43
N GLU A 87 0.54 -0.27 -10.48
CA GLU A 87 0.57 -1.26 -11.56
C GLU A 87 0.80 -2.67 -11.01
N GLN A 88 0.13 -3.65 -11.64
CA GLN A 88 0.07 -5.03 -11.17
C GLN A 88 1.43 -5.72 -11.30
N THR A 89 2.22 -5.73 -10.24
CA THR A 89 3.31 -6.69 -10.10
C THR A 89 2.73 -8.05 -9.73
N LYS A 90 3.11 -9.10 -10.47
CA LYS A 90 2.73 -10.49 -10.14
C LYS A 90 3.16 -10.77 -8.69
N ARG A 91 2.18 -10.91 -7.80
CA ARG A 91 2.43 -11.11 -6.36
C ARG A 91 2.76 -12.58 -6.09
N VAL A 92 3.95 -12.98 -6.50
CA VAL A 92 4.49 -14.32 -6.29
C VAL A 92 4.73 -14.49 -4.79
N GLY A 93 3.92 -15.31 -4.11
CA GLY A 93 4.08 -15.60 -2.68
C GLY A 93 2.77 -15.79 -1.91
N MET A 94 1.66 -15.23 -2.37
CA MET A 94 0.36 -15.32 -1.67
C MET A 94 -0.18 -16.76 -1.56
N ILE A 95 0.11 -17.59 -2.56
CA ILE A 95 -0.27 -19.00 -2.59
C ILE A 95 0.37 -19.77 -1.42
N GLY A 96 1.61 -19.43 -1.04
CA GLY A 96 2.31 -20.06 0.08
C GLY A 96 1.68 -19.80 1.45
N TYR A 97 0.86 -18.75 1.55
CA TYR A 97 0.09 -18.40 2.74
C TYR A 97 -1.36 -18.89 2.69
N GLY A 98 -1.72 -19.70 1.67
CA GLY A 98 -3.09 -20.17 1.48
C GLY A 98 -4.06 -19.07 1.03
N LEU A 99 -3.55 -18.03 0.38
CA LEU A 99 -4.33 -16.90 -0.13
C LEU A 99 -4.46 -16.96 -1.65
N GLU A 100 -5.68 -16.78 -2.12
CA GLU A 100 -6.09 -16.77 -3.53
C GLU A 100 -6.68 -15.40 -3.86
N ILE A 101 -6.02 -14.69 -4.79
CA ILE A 101 -6.55 -13.43 -5.33
C ILE A 101 -7.48 -13.80 -6.48
N THR A 102 -8.77 -13.53 -6.30
CA THR A 102 -9.80 -13.88 -7.30
C THR A 102 -10.02 -12.78 -8.33
N ASP A 103 -9.74 -11.52 -7.96
CA ASP A 103 -9.90 -10.37 -8.83
C ASP A 103 -9.04 -9.18 -8.35
N TYR A 104 -8.91 -8.15 -9.17
CA TYR A 104 -8.19 -6.91 -8.87
C TYR A 104 -9.07 -5.70 -9.14
N ILE A 105 -9.13 -4.78 -8.17
CA ILE A 105 -9.84 -3.50 -8.31
C ILE A 105 -8.85 -2.35 -8.13
N ASN A 106 -8.94 -1.36 -9.01
CA ASN A 106 -8.19 -0.11 -8.89
C ASN A 106 -9.04 0.97 -8.22
N TYR A 107 -8.37 1.88 -7.53
CA TYR A 107 -8.94 3.08 -6.90
C TYR A 107 -7.97 4.26 -7.03
#